data_AF-A0A9E2IX62-F1
#
_entry.id   AF-A0A9E2IX62-F1
#
_cell.length_a   1.000
_cell.length_b   1.000
_cell.length_c   1.000
_cell.angle_alpha   90.00
_cell.angle_beta   90.00
_cell.angle_gamma   90.00
#
_symmetry.space_group_name_H-M   'P 1'
#
loop_
_entity.id
_entity.type
_entity.pdbx_description
1 polymer ?
#
loop_
_entity_poly.entity_id
_entity_poly.type
_entity_poly.pdbx_seq_one_letter_code
_entity_poly.pdbx_strand_id
1 'polypeptide(L)' 'KLQTIRGVYSYGWHAIDGERRHAYDLALGLVREGKVRLDGMITHRFRLEQYREMIEVNRNKALHRAVKTVVSFM' A
#
# COMPACT_ATOMS: atom_id res chain seq x y z
N LYS A 1 -10.65 28.68 13.26
CA LYS A 1 -10.32 28.57 11.82
C LYS A 1 -10.81 27.20 11.34
N LEU A 2 -12.00 27.13 10.73
CA LEU A 2 -12.55 25.89 10.17
C LEU A 2 -11.73 25.52 8.92
N GLN A 3 -11.16 24.32 8.89
CA GLN A 3 -10.48 23.82 7.69
C GLN A 3 -11.52 23.20 6.74
N THR A 4 -11.56 23.68 5.50
CA THR A 4 -12.34 23.05 4.43
C THR A 4 -11.62 21.79 3.97
N ILE A 5 -12.19 20.62 4.23
CA ILE A 5 -11.70 19.36 3.65
C ILE A 5 -12.16 19.30 2.18
N ARG A 6 -11.22 19.47 1.24
CA ARG A 6 -11.49 19.39 -0.21
C ARG A 6 -11.48 17.96 -0.78
N GLY A 7 -11.43 16.95 0.10
CA GLY A 7 -11.17 15.56 -0.29
C GLY A 7 -9.71 15.37 -0.71
N VAL A 8 -9.21 14.16 -0.56
CA VAL A 8 -7.89 13.77 -1.10
C VAL A 8 -8.12 12.92 -2.33
N TYR A 9 -7.62 13.37 -3.48
CA TYR A 9 -7.58 12.58 -4.69
C TYR A 9 -6.17 11.98 -4.80
N SER A 10 -5.93 10.90 -4.05
CA SER A 10 -4.58 10.34 -3.89
C SER A 10 -4.07 9.59 -5.13
N TYR A 11 -4.98 9.21 -6.03
CA TYR A 11 -4.69 8.45 -7.25
C TYR A 11 -5.53 9.01 -8.40
N GLY A 12 -4.95 9.10 -9.59
CA GLY A 12 -5.62 9.72 -10.73
C GLY A 12 -4.96 9.41 -12.06
N TRP A 13 -5.39 10.15 -13.07
CA TRP A 13 -4.81 10.09 -14.41
C TRP A 13 -3.61 11.04 -14.51
N HIS A 14 -2.54 10.57 -15.12
CA HIS A 14 -1.32 11.35 -15.37
C HIS A 14 -1.02 11.33 -16.87
N ALA A 15 -0.53 12.45 -17.39
CA ALA A 15 0.05 12.52 -18.73
C ALA A 15 1.55 12.22 -18.61
N ILE A 16 1.99 11.05 -19.08
CA ILE A 16 3.38 10.60 -19.02
C ILE A 16 3.74 10.01 -20.39
N ASP A 17 4.83 10.49 -20.99
CA ASP A 17 5.30 10.10 -22.32
C ASP A 17 4.28 10.38 -23.44
N GLY A 18 3.48 11.43 -23.28
CA GLY A 18 2.40 11.77 -24.24
C GLY A 18 1.14 10.92 -24.09
N GLU A 19 1.15 9.92 -23.21
CA GLU A 19 -0.02 9.07 -22.94
C GLU A 19 -0.68 9.40 -21.61
N ARG A 20 -2.00 9.26 -21.58
CA ARG A 20 -2.80 9.40 -20.36
C ARG A 20 -2.95 8.04 -19.69
N ARG A 21 -2.29 7.83 -18.55
CA ARG A 21 -2.27 6.56 -17.79
C ARG A 21 -2.77 6.74 -16.36
N HIS A 22 -3.45 5.73 -15.82
CA HIS A 22 -3.91 5.78 -14.43
C HIS A 22 -2.73 5.49 -13.47
N ALA A 23 -2.72 6.11 -12.29
CA ALA A 23 -1.63 5.97 -11.31
C ALA A 23 -1.32 4.50 -10.95
N TYR A 24 -2.34 3.64 -10.93
CA TYR A 24 -2.16 2.21 -10.69
C TYR A 24 -1.47 1.49 -11.85
N ASP A 25 -1.81 1.83 -13.10
CA ASP A 25 -1.16 1.23 -14.28
C ASP A 25 0.33 1.58 -14.29
N LEU A 26 0.65 2.83 -13.95
CA LEU A 26 2.02 3.30 -13.80
C LEU A 26 2.76 2.54 -12.70
N ALA A 27 2.17 2.44 -11.50
CA ALA A 27 2.78 1.73 -10.38
C ALA A 27 3.02 0.24 -10.70
N LEU A 28 2.05 -0.43 -11.33
CA LEU A 28 2.18 -1.83 -11.74
C LEU A 28 3.24 -1.99 -12.85
N GLY A 29 3.30 -1.04 -13.79
CA GLY A 29 4.35 -1.00 -14.83
C GLY A 29 5.74 -0.91 -14.23
N LEU A 30 5.96 -0.01 -13.26
CA LEU A 30 7.23 0.13 -12.56
C LEU A 30 7.68 -1.16 -11.86
N VAL A 31 6.74 -1.90 -11.27
CA VAL A 31 7.04 -3.20 -10.64
C VAL A 31 7.34 -4.25 -11.70
N ARG A 32 6.53 -4.33 -12.77
CA ARG A 32 6.72 -5.28 -13.87
C ARG A 32 8.04 -5.10 -14.59
N GLU A 33 8.47 -3.85 -14.80
CA GLU A 33 9.75 -3.50 -15.43
C GLU A 33 10.94 -3.65 -14.47
N GLY A 34 10.72 -4.04 -13.21
CA GLY A 34 11.78 -4.18 -12.20
C GLY A 34 12.38 -2.86 -11.71
N LYS A 35 11.80 -1.72 -12.11
CA LYS A 35 12.21 -0.37 -11.64
C LYS A 35 11.88 -0.15 -10.17
N VAL A 36 10.88 -0.88 -9.65
CA VAL A 36 10.54 -0.94 -8.22
C VAL A 36 10.48 -2.40 -7.77
N ARG A 37 11.28 -2.76 -6.77
CA ARG A 37 11.25 -4.09 -6.13
C ARG A 37 10.41 -4.03 -4.85
N LEU A 38 9.45 -4.94 -4.74
CA LEU A 38 8.57 -5.05 -3.56
C LEU A 38 9.00 -6.18 -2.59
N ASP A 39 10.09 -6.87 -2.91
CA ASP A 39 10.66 -7.93 -2.09
C ASP A 39 10.89 -7.44 -0.65
N GLY A 40 10.47 -8.23 0.33
CA GLY A 40 10.66 -7.90 1.75
C GLY A 40 9.71 -6.83 2.31
N MET A 41 8.81 -6.23 1.52
CA MET A 41 7.83 -5.28 2.06
C MET A 41 6.82 -5.96 3.00
N ILE A 42 6.41 -7.20 2.70
CA ILE A 42 5.53 -7.99 3.56
C ILE A 42 6.36 -8.57 4.69
N THR A 43 6.14 -8.03 5.89
CA THR A 43 6.85 -8.44 7.11
C THR A 43 6.08 -9.48 7.93
N HIS A 44 4.74 -9.45 7.86
CA HIS A 44 3.87 -10.33 8.64
C HIS A 44 2.71 -10.82 7.79
N ARG A 45 2.32 -12.08 7.99
CA ARG A 45 1.17 -12.72 7.35
C ARG A 45 0.27 -13.28 8.45
N PHE A 46 -1.02 -12.98 8.36
CA PHE A 46 -2.04 -13.44 9.30
C PHE A 46 -3.11 -14.22 8.55
N ARG A 47 -3.76 -15.18 9.22
CA ARG A 47 -5.06 -15.67 8.78
C ARG A 47 -6.15 -14.66 9.12
N LEU A 48 -7.31 -14.75 8.48
CA LEU A 48 -8.41 -13.81 8.71
C LEU A 48 -8.88 -13.83 10.17
N GLU A 49 -8.90 -15.00 10.81
CA GLU A 49 -9.33 -15.17 12.21
C GLU A 49 -8.39 -14.43 13.20
N GLN A 50 -7.15 -14.16 12.78
CA GLN A 50 -6.16 -13.42 13.55
C GLN A 50 -6.26 -11.90 13.39
N TYR A 51 -7.37 -11.37 12.83
CA TYR A 51 -7.49 -9.92 12.56
C TYR A 51 -7.24 -9.04 13.80
N ARG A 52 -7.59 -9.52 15.02
CA ARG A 52 -7.32 -8.78 16.26
C ARG A 52 -5.83 -8.65 16.56
N GLU A 53 -5.09 -9.74 16.39
CA GLU A 53 -3.62 -9.76 16.51
C GLU A 53 -2.98 -8.89 15.42
N MET A 54 -3.48 -8.98 14.17
CA MET A 54 -3.02 -8.12 13.08
C MET A 54 -3.21 -6.63 13.40
N ILE A 55 -4.36 -6.23 13.94
CA ILE A 55 -4.64 -4.84 14.33
C ILE A 55 -3.67 -4.38 15.43
N GLU A 56 -3.42 -5.23 16.43
CA GLU A 56 -2.43 -4.95 17.46
C GLU A 56 -1.05 -4.68 16.84
N VAL A 57 -0.57 -5.59 15.99
CA VAL A 57 0.76 -5.50 15.39
C VAL A 57 0.92 -4.23 14.56
N ASN A 58 -0.13 -3.83 13.84
CA ASN A 58 -0.15 -2.57 13.08
C ASN A 58 -0.17 -1.33 13.99
N ARG A 59 -0.87 -1.42 15.14
CA ARG A 59 -0.92 -0.33 16.13
C ARG A 59 0.43 -0.11 16.79
N ASN A 60 1.18 -1.19 17.07
CA ASN A 60 2.49 -1.17 17.71
C ASN A 60 3.64 -1.49 16.76
N LYS A 61 3.56 -1.01 15.51
CA LYS A 61 4.48 -1.39 14.41
C LYS A 61 5.98 -1.30 14.72
N ALA A 62 6.44 -0.35 15.54
CA ALA A 62 7.85 -0.24 15.91
C ALA A 62 8.31 -1.42 16.79
N LEU A 63 7.47 -1.82 17.75
CA LEU A 63 7.72 -2.96 18.62
C LEU A 63 7.80 -4.25 17.81
N HIS A 64 6.89 -4.42 16.85
CA HIS A 64 6.81 -5.62 16.01
C HIS A 64 7.67 -5.55 14.74
N ARG A 65 8.38 -4.43 14.51
CA ARG A 65 9.11 -4.16 13.26
C ARG A 65 8.25 -4.35 12.00
N ALA A 66 6.96 -4.02 12.09
CA ALA A 66 6.01 -4.19 11.01
C ALA A 66 6.15 -3.08 9.97
N VAL A 67 6.34 -3.47 8.70
CA VAL A 67 6.35 -2.56 7.53
C VAL A 67 5.01 -2.67 6.80
N LYS A 68 4.72 -3.85 6.25
CA LYS A 68 3.39 -4.21 5.74
C LYS A 68 2.97 -5.56 6.34
N THR A 69 1.72 -5.64 6.78
CA THR A 69 1.05 -6.88 7.16
C THR A 69 0.03 -7.25 6.10
N VAL A 70 -0.22 -8.53 5.89
CA VAL A 70 -1.25 -9.02 4.94
C VAL A 70 -2.08 -10.14 5.56
N VAL A 71 -3.31 -10.29 5.07
CA VAL A 71 -4.12 -11.48 5.30
C VAL A 71 -3.83 -12.48 4.18
N SER A 72 -3.55 -13.73 4.54
CA SER A 72 -3.42 -14.87 3.63
C SER A 72 -4.64 -15.77 3.77
N PHE A 73 -5.19 -16.21 2.64
CA PHE A 73 -6.33 -17.14 2.56
C PHE A 73 -5.91 -18.57 2.16
N MET A 74 -4.61 -18.77 1.94
CA MET A 74 -3.99 -20.08 1.72
C MET A 74 -3.70 -20.77 3.04
#